data_AF-A0A7S4R5M9-F1
#
_entry.id   AF-A0A7S4R5M9-F1
#
_cell.length_a   1.000
_cell.length_b   1.000
_cell.length_c   1.000
_cell.angle_alpha   90.00
_cell.angle_beta   90.00
_cell.angle_gamma   90.00
#
_symmetry.space_group_name_H-M   'P 1'
#
loop_
_entity.id
_entity.type
_entity.pdbx_description
1 polymer ?
#
loop_
_entity_poly.entity_id
_entity_poly.type
_entity_poly.pdbx_seq_one_letter_code
_entity_poly.pdbx_strand_id
1 'polypeptide(L)'
;VMRLMYILALSAFHADSEVLALICLRMVQTSLNHGICDETAYGLSVLCILCYNFGQIDDALRFGLLSLRLQDKTESNKCLPGVYCVFYTFVHPYFHHYRSSLGPLELGYNIGMRNGDVSYASVCIRQYCTHLFHCGEELATVERTMRKYDKIMMEQKQEIYQKQNFPYWQAALNLMGYSNDPEQLIGEVMDQEQLLEEAIGSRRARSTTVIYHIRSWLAYIFCNYESASRMMEKRQGIILTSSPPFLLCSIFFVEGLISFAMAHKTDETKWRALGLKCIEEIDKYAKHSPSNCKQKLLLLQAESAFLAGEYVTAAKKYDNAIDSATENGFTQDQALAFERKGILLSNQGNDSMASVCFAQAHNAYLKWGAKQKADLVQIKFGY
;
A
#
# COMPACT_ATOMS: atom_id res chain seq x y z
N VAL A 1 -10.59 -10.53 32.12
CA VAL A 1 -10.14 -11.43 31.04
C VAL A 1 -10.16 -10.72 29.68
N MET A 2 -11.30 -10.16 29.23
CA MET A 2 -11.42 -9.42 27.95
C MET A 2 -10.35 -8.33 27.77
N ARG A 3 -10.17 -7.45 28.77
CA ARG A 3 -9.13 -6.41 28.75
C ARG A 3 -7.70 -6.95 28.56
N LEU A 4 -7.37 -8.08 29.17
CA LEU A 4 -6.04 -8.70 29.02
C LEU A 4 -5.86 -9.24 27.60
N MET A 5 -6.90 -9.86 27.03
CA MET A 5 -6.89 -10.33 25.65
C MET A 5 -6.71 -9.16 24.66
N TYR A 6 -7.38 -8.03 24.88
CA TYR A 6 -7.18 -6.80 24.10
C TYR A 6 -5.72 -6.31 24.14
N ILE A 7 -5.13 -6.20 25.33
CA ILE A 7 -3.74 -5.74 25.50
C ILE A 7 -2.75 -6.68 24.82
N LEU A 8 -2.97 -8.00 24.89
CA LEU A 8 -2.09 -9.00 24.29
C LEU A 8 -2.24 -9.11 22.77
N ALA A 9 -3.40 -8.73 22.22
CA ALA A 9 -3.71 -8.94 20.82
C ALA A 9 -2.73 -8.25 19.86
N LEU A 10 -2.31 -7.02 20.16
CA LEU A 10 -1.36 -6.31 19.32
C LEU A 10 0.03 -6.97 19.30
N SER A 11 0.51 -7.44 20.45
CA SER A 11 1.77 -8.21 20.53
C SER A 11 1.65 -9.54 19.79
N ALA A 12 0.51 -10.23 19.93
CA ALA A 12 0.23 -11.45 19.19
C ALA A 12 0.24 -11.20 17.68
N PHE A 13 -0.38 -10.12 17.19
CA PHE A 13 -0.34 -9.76 15.76
C PHE A 13 1.08 -9.60 15.19
N HIS A 14 2.03 -9.15 16.01
CA HIS A 14 3.43 -9.00 15.60
C HIS A 14 4.24 -10.28 15.73
N ALA A 15 3.90 -11.16 16.67
CA ALA A 15 4.63 -12.39 16.93
C ALA A 15 4.10 -13.58 16.09
N ASP A 16 2.78 -13.78 16.08
CA ASP A 16 2.13 -14.93 15.47
C ASP A 16 0.64 -14.66 15.18
N SER A 17 0.27 -14.68 13.90
CA SER A 17 -1.12 -14.47 13.44
C SER A 17 -2.10 -15.55 13.93
N GLU A 18 -1.63 -16.77 14.19
CA GLU A 18 -2.48 -17.85 14.72
C GLU A 18 -2.83 -17.58 16.19
N VAL A 19 -1.89 -17.05 16.96
CA VAL A 19 -2.15 -16.63 18.35
C VAL A 19 -3.16 -15.49 18.39
N LEU A 20 -3.06 -14.51 17.48
CA LEU A 20 -4.09 -13.47 17.35
C LEU A 20 -5.47 -14.07 17.04
N ALA A 21 -5.53 -15.06 16.16
CA ALA A 21 -6.78 -15.74 15.81
C ALA A 21 -7.44 -16.39 17.04
N LEU A 22 -6.65 -17.10 17.85
CA LEU A 22 -7.12 -17.74 19.08
C LEU A 22 -7.62 -16.72 20.11
N ILE A 23 -6.88 -15.62 20.31
CA ILE A 23 -7.30 -14.52 21.19
C ILE A 23 -8.66 -13.97 20.74
N CYS A 24 -8.80 -13.68 19.45
CA CYS A 24 -10.03 -13.16 18.87
C CYS A 24 -11.21 -14.11 19.08
N LEU A 25 -11.06 -15.38 18.72
CA LEU A 25 -12.12 -16.39 18.89
C LEU A 25 -12.53 -16.51 20.35
N ARG A 26 -11.57 -16.45 21.28
CA ARG A 26 -11.87 -16.48 22.72
C ARG A 26 -12.59 -15.22 23.19
N MET A 27 -12.24 -14.04 22.68
CA MET A 27 -12.97 -12.78 22.98
C MET A 27 -14.42 -12.85 22.52
N VAL A 28 -14.67 -13.35 21.30
CA VAL A 28 -16.02 -13.51 20.74
C VAL A 28 -16.82 -14.55 21.55
N GLN A 29 -16.25 -15.73 21.80
CA GLN A 29 -16.90 -16.77 22.60
C GLN A 29 -17.24 -16.29 24.02
N THR A 30 -16.32 -15.55 24.66
CA THR A 30 -16.55 -14.98 26.00
C THR A 30 -17.73 -14.00 25.98
N SER A 31 -17.81 -13.16 24.95
CA SER A 31 -18.89 -12.19 24.77
C SER A 31 -20.26 -12.86 24.54
N LEU A 32 -20.28 -13.98 23.80
CA LEU A 32 -21.51 -14.76 23.59
C LEU A 32 -22.01 -15.42 24.88
N ASN A 33 -21.10 -15.90 25.73
CA ASN A 33 -21.46 -16.62 26.96
C ASN A 33 -21.81 -15.70 28.13
N HIS A 34 -21.22 -14.50 28.20
CA HIS A 34 -21.30 -13.63 29.39
C HIS A 34 -21.82 -12.22 29.09
N GLY A 35 -22.21 -11.94 27.85
CA GLY A 35 -22.67 -10.62 27.42
C GLY A 35 -21.58 -9.73 26.83
N ILE A 36 -22.02 -8.61 26.27
CA ILE A 36 -21.19 -7.68 25.49
C ILE A 36 -20.49 -6.68 26.41
N CYS A 37 -19.26 -6.32 26.08
CA CYS A 37 -18.48 -5.26 26.73
C CYS A 37 -17.68 -4.44 25.69
N ASP A 38 -16.96 -3.40 26.12
CA ASP A 38 -16.16 -2.52 25.25
C ASP A 38 -15.21 -3.32 24.34
N GLU A 39 -14.50 -4.31 24.89
CA GLU A 39 -13.55 -5.13 24.15
C GLU A 39 -14.21 -6.08 23.14
N THR A 40 -15.52 -6.33 23.24
CA THR A 40 -16.25 -7.16 22.27
C THR A 40 -16.17 -6.56 20.87
N ALA A 41 -16.21 -5.22 20.74
CA ALA A 41 -16.06 -4.55 19.46
C ALA A 41 -14.70 -4.87 18.81
N TYR A 42 -13.63 -4.84 19.60
CA TYR A 42 -12.30 -5.21 19.11
C TYR A 42 -12.25 -6.68 18.66
N GLY A 43 -12.75 -7.61 19.46
CA GLY A 43 -12.81 -9.04 19.08
C GLY A 43 -13.53 -9.26 17.74
N LEU A 44 -14.66 -8.58 17.51
CA LEU A 44 -15.37 -8.65 16.23
C LEU A 44 -14.58 -8.02 15.07
N SER A 45 -13.84 -6.94 15.32
CA SER A 45 -12.99 -6.33 14.30
C SER A 45 -11.87 -7.27 13.85
N VAL A 46 -11.26 -8.04 14.77
CA VAL A 46 -10.22 -9.01 14.40
C VAL A 46 -10.83 -10.24 13.73
N LEU A 47 -12.06 -10.65 14.08
CA LEU A 47 -12.76 -11.74 13.42
C LEU A 47 -12.94 -11.48 11.92
N CYS A 48 -13.08 -10.20 11.54
CA CYS A 48 -13.06 -9.80 10.14
C CYS A 48 -11.77 -10.21 9.41
N ILE A 49 -10.59 -10.02 10.02
CA ILE A 49 -9.31 -10.43 9.42
C ILE A 49 -9.30 -11.93 9.18
N LEU A 50 -9.83 -12.71 10.13
CA LEU A 50 -9.91 -14.17 9.99
C LEU A 50 -10.84 -14.58 8.85
N CYS A 51 -12.06 -14.06 8.81
CA CYS A 51 -13.00 -14.32 7.70
C CYS A 51 -12.37 -13.96 6.36
N TYR A 52 -11.68 -12.82 6.29
CA TYR A 52 -10.95 -12.40 5.09
C TYR A 52 -9.88 -13.41 4.68
N ASN A 53 -9.02 -13.86 5.61
CA ASN A 53 -7.97 -14.84 5.31
C ASN A 53 -8.54 -16.19 4.83
N PHE A 54 -9.77 -16.53 5.21
CA PHE A 54 -10.49 -17.71 4.71
C PHE A 54 -11.31 -17.46 3.43
N GLY A 55 -11.17 -16.29 2.80
CA GLY A 55 -11.90 -15.92 1.59
C GLY A 55 -13.37 -15.56 1.79
N GLN A 56 -13.82 -15.41 3.03
CA GLN A 56 -15.21 -15.05 3.40
C GLN A 56 -15.36 -13.53 3.44
N ILE A 57 -15.28 -12.88 2.28
CA ILE A 57 -15.25 -11.41 2.16
C ILE A 57 -16.53 -10.76 2.69
N ASP A 58 -17.70 -11.35 2.42
CA ASP A 58 -18.98 -10.81 2.89
C ASP A 58 -19.09 -10.86 4.42
N ASP A 59 -18.66 -11.95 5.05
CA ASP A 59 -18.65 -12.06 6.50
C ASP A 59 -17.61 -11.15 7.14
N ALA A 60 -16.45 -10.98 6.49
CA ALA A 60 -15.46 -10.00 6.90
C ALA A 60 -16.09 -8.59 6.98
N LEU A 61 -16.77 -8.15 5.92
CA LEU A 61 -17.48 -6.87 5.91
C LEU A 61 -18.54 -6.78 7.03
N ARG A 62 -19.36 -7.82 7.20
CA ARG A 62 -20.42 -7.86 8.21
C ARG A 62 -19.85 -7.70 9.62
N PHE A 63 -18.79 -8.43 9.97
CA PHE A 63 -18.15 -8.33 11.28
C PHE A 63 -17.40 -7.00 11.47
N GLY A 64 -16.76 -6.48 10.43
CA GLY A 64 -16.14 -5.15 10.45
C GLY A 64 -17.16 -4.05 10.75
N LEU A 65 -18.28 -4.01 10.02
CA LEU A 65 -19.34 -3.02 10.25
C LEU A 65 -20.07 -3.23 11.59
N LEU A 66 -20.20 -4.48 12.05
CA LEU A 66 -20.75 -4.76 13.37
C LEU A 66 -19.82 -4.23 14.47
N SER A 67 -18.51 -4.36 14.31
CA SER A 67 -17.53 -3.86 15.28
C SER A 67 -17.63 -2.34 15.47
N LEU A 68 -17.77 -1.58 14.37
CA LEU A 68 -17.97 -0.13 14.42
C LEU A 68 -19.28 0.26 15.10
N ARG A 69 -20.40 -0.37 14.69
CA ARG A 69 -21.71 -0.11 15.31
C ARG A 69 -21.74 -0.44 16.79
N LEU A 70 -20.98 -1.45 17.22
CA LEU A 70 -20.87 -1.81 18.62
C LEU A 70 -20.04 -0.80 19.38
N GLN A 71 -18.93 -0.35 18.80
CA GLN A 71 -18.08 0.71 19.35
C GLN A 71 -18.85 2.03 19.55
N ASP A 72 -19.79 2.35 18.67
CA ASP A 72 -20.64 3.54 18.82
C ASP A 72 -21.70 3.39 19.93
N LYS A 73 -22.13 2.14 20.20
CA LYS A 73 -23.18 1.85 21.19
C LYS A 73 -22.68 1.78 22.63
N THR A 74 -21.41 1.45 22.87
CA THR A 74 -20.90 1.27 24.23
C THR A 74 -20.62 2.59 24.95
N GLU A 75 -20.79 3.75 24.30
CA GLU A 75 -20.47 5.12 24.78
C GLU A 75 -19.01 5.31 25.27
N SER A 76 -18.21 4.24 25.25
CA SER A 76 -16.87 4.14 25.79
C SER A 76 -15.85 4.08 24.66
N ASN A 77 -15.02 5.12 24.59
CA ASN A 77 -13.96 5.23 23.58
C ASN A 77 -12.69 4.43 23.90
N LYS A 78 -12.76 3.44 24.81
CA LYS A 78 -11.58 2.71 25.29
C LYS A 78 -10.93 1.85 24.21
N CYS A 79 -11.72 1.08 23.47
CA CYS A 79 -11.21 0.17 22.43
C CYS A 79 -11.27 0.77 21.01
N LEU A 80 -11.76 2.01 20.88
CA LEU A 80 -11.91 2.68 19.60
C LEU A 80 -10.62 2.71 18.77
N PRO A 81 -9.43 3.03 19.33
CA PRO A 81 -8.19 3.02 18.56
C PRO A 81 -7.90 1.64 17.93
N GLY A 82 -8.08 0.55 18.70
CA GLY A 82 -7.87 -0.81 18.20
C GLY A 82 -8.90 -1.22 17.15
N VAL A 83 -10.18 -0.89 17.36
CA VAL A 83 -11.25 -1.16 16.37
C VAL A 83 -10.96 -0.40 15.07
N TYR A 84 -10.60 0.88 15.18
CA TYR A 84 -10.33 1.74 14.03
C TYR A 84 -9.09 1.27 13.27
N CYS A 85 -8.00 0.94 13.97
CA CYS A 85 -6.79 0.48 13.28
C CYS A 85 -7.06 -0.79 12.47
N VAL A 86 -7.84 -1.73 13.00
CA VAL A 86 -8.18 -2.99 12.31
C VAL A 86 -9.12 -2.71 11.13
N PHE A 87 -10.25 -2.06 11.39
CA PHE A 87 -11.26 -1.81 10.36
C PHE A 87 -10.70 -0.99 9.20
N TYR A 88 -10.05 0.13 9.50
CA TYR A 88 -9.55 1.04 8.47
C TYR A 88 -8.33 0.49 7.72
N THR A 89 -7.60 -0.48 8.28
CA THR A 89 -6.49 -1.16 7.59
C THR A 89 -6.97 -2.30 6.68
N PHE A 90 -7.87 -3.15 7.17
CA PHE A 90 -8.14 -4.45 6.55
C PHE A 90 -9.48 -4.51 5.81
N VAL A 91 -10.42 -3.62 6.15
CA VAL A 91 -11.82 -3.71 5.68
C VAL A 91 -12.17 -2.52 4.82
N HIS A 92 -12.05 -1.32 5.38
CA HIS A 92 -12.40 -0.09 4.68
C HIS A 92 -11.75 0.02 3.28
N PRO A 93 -10.46 -0.33 3.08
CA PRO A 93 -9.80 -0.25 1.77
C PRO A 93 -10.41 -1.14 0.68
N TYR A 94 -11.27 -2.11 1.04
CA TYR A 94 -11.99 -2.95 0.08
C TYR A 94 -13.22 -2.30 -0.51
N PHE A 95 -13.76 -1.25 0.11
CA PHE A 95 -15.07 -0.70 -0.26
C PHE A 95 -14.98 0.80 -0.49
N HIS A 96 -13.97 1.45 0.08
CA HIS A 96 -13.83 2.89 0.11
C HIS A 96 -12.40 3.30 -0.21
N HIS A 97 -12.29 4.49 -0.79
CA HIS A 97 -11.01 5.05 -1.18
C HIS A 97 -10.08 5.22 0.03
N TYR A 98 -8.77 4.93 -0.10
CA TYR A 98 -7.82 5.02 1.02
C TYR A 98 -7.86 6.39 1.72
N ARG A 99 -8.01 7.47 0.94
CA ARG A 99 -8.13 8.85 1.44
C ARG A 99 -9.23 9.04 2.49
N SER A 100 -10.38 8.33 2.40
CA SER A 100 -11.45 8.49 3.40
C SER A 100 -11.16 7.78 4.73
N SER A 101 -10.08 6.99 4.81
CA SER A 101 -9.61 6.41 6.08
C SER A 101 -8.74 7.36 6.90
N LEU A 102 -8.22 8.44 6.31
CA LEU A 102 -7.26 9.34 6.98
C LEU A 102 -7.86 10.02 8.20
N GLY A 103 -9.04 10.65 8.06
CA GLY A 103 -9.73 11.30 9.18
C GLY A 103 -10.03 10.34 10.34
N PRO A 104 -10.65 9.16 10.09
CA PRO A 104 -10.87 8.17 11.13
C PRO A 104 -9.58 7.66 11.78
N LEU A 105 -8.51 7.39 11.02
CA LEU A 105 -7.24 6.94 11.59
C LEU A 105 -6.61 8.01 12.51
N GLU A 106 -6.69 9.29 12.11
CA GLU A 106 -6.26 10.40 12.97
C GLU A 106 -7.13 10.52 14.24
N LEU A 107 -8.45 10.31 14.13
CA LEU A 107 -9.34 10.26 15.30
C LEU A 107 -8.96 9.11 16.25
N GLY A 108 -8.68 7.92 15.71
CA GLY A 108 -8.21 6.76 16.47
C GLY A 108 -6.89 7.05 17.21
N TYR A 109 -5.95 7.74 16.55
CA TYR A 109 -4.72 8.21 17.19
C TYR A 109 -5.02 9.17 18.35
N ASN A 110 -5.82 10.22 18.11
CA ASN A 110 -6.12 11.24 19.12
C ASN A 110 -6.83 10.65 20.35
N ILE A 111 -7.77 9.74 20.15
CA ILE A 111 -8.49 9.06 21.23
C ILE A 111 -7.54 8.14 22.00
N GLY A 112 -6.70 7.37 21.30
CA GLY A 112 -5.74 6.47 21.95
C GLY A 112 -4.75 7.23 22.82
N MET A 113 -4.24 8.37 22.32
CA MET A 113 -3.38 9.25 23.11
C MET A 113 -4.07 9.80 24.36
N ARG A 114 -5.34 10.22 24.26
CA ARG A 114 -6.11 10.74 25.42
C ARG A 114 -6.39 9.67 26.48
N ASN A 115 -6.63 8.43 26.04
CA ASN A 115 -7.00 7.32 26.95
C ASN A 115 -5.79 6.49 27.40
N GLY A 116 -4.57 6.84 26.97
CA GLY A 116 -3.33 6.14 27.31
C GLY A 116 -3.05 4.87 26.51
N ASP A 117 -3.84 4.57 25.46
CA ASP A 117 -3.60 3.47 24.53
C ASP A 117 -2.61 3.89 23.43
N VAL A 118 -1.36 4.15 23.86
CA VAL A 118 -0.28 4.65 22.99
C VAL A 118 0.06 3.64 21.89
N SER A 119 -0.08 2.34 22.17
CA SER A 119 0.25 1.29 21.20
C SER A 119 -0.70 1.29 20.02
N TYR A 120 -2.02 1.26 20.24
CA TYR A 120 -2.97 1.33 19.12
C TYR A 120 -3.03 2.73 18.49
N ALA A 121 -2.79 3.81 19.25
CA ALA A 121 -2.63 5.13 18.66
C ALA A 121 -1.49 5.15 17.63
N SER A 122 -0.34 4.55 17.98
CA SER A 122 0.83 4.46 17.09
C SER A 122 0.55 3.62 15.84
N VAL A 123 -0.23 2.55 15.97
CA VAL A 123 -0.68 1.76 14.81
C VAL A 123 -1.59 2.58 13.91
N CYS A 124 -2.58 3.30 14.47
CA CYS A 124 -3.48 4.17 13.71
C CYS A 124 -2.70 5.18 12.88
N ILE A 125 -1.73 5.87 13.48
CA ILE A 125 -1.01 6.91 12.78
C ILE A 125 0.04 6.36 11.80
N ARG A 126 0.62 5.19 12.07
CA ARG A 126 1.40 4.46 11.06
C ARG A 126 0.57 4.16 9.81
N GLN A 127 -0.67 3.71 9.99
CA GLN A 127 -1.56 3.41 8.87
C GLN A 127 -2.02 4.68 8.15
N TYR A 128 -2.23 5.77 8.89
CA TYR A 128 -2.46 7.08 8.30
C TYR A 128 -1.32 7.46 7.33
N CYS A 129 -0.06 7.40 7.78
CA CYS A 129 1.10 7.73 6.95
C CYS A 129 1.19 6.81 5.73
N THR A 130 0.94 5.51 5.91
CA THR A 130 0.99 4.53 4.81
C THR A 130 -0.09 4.81 3.77
N HIS A 131 -1.34 5.07 4.19
CA HIS A 131 -2.44 5.39 3.27
C HIS A 131 -2.22 6.74 2.58
N LEU A 132 -1.66 7.73 3.27
CA LEU A 132 -1.33 9.03 2.71
C LEU A 132 -0.34 8.90 1.53
N PHE A 133 0.70 8.07 1.70
CA PHE A 133 1.64 7.76 0.63
C PHE A 133 0.97 7.09 -0.58
N HIS A 134 0.08 6.13 -0.32
CA HIS A 134 -0.56 5.35 -1.39
C HIS A 134 -1.70 6.08 -2.11
N CYS A 135 -2.34 7.10 -1.51
CA CYS A 135 -3.53 7.77 -2.06
C CYS A 135 -3.24 8.96 -3.00
N GLY A 136 -1.98 9.08 -3.47
CA GLY A 136 -1.58 10.11 -4.44
C GLY A 136 -1.50 11.52 -3.89
N GLU A 137 -1.30 11.65 -2.58
CA GLU A 137 -1.02 12.94 -1.94
C GLU A 137 0.33 13.50 -2.40
N GLU A 138 0.45 14.83 -2.42
CA GLU A 138 1.71 15.52 -2.71
C GLU A 138 2.83 15.04 -1.77
N LEU A 139 3.97 14.67 -2.33
CA LEU A 139 5.09 14.11 -1.58
C LEU A 139 5.60 15.04 -0.47
N ALA A 140 5.52 16.37 -0.65
CA ALA A 140 5.87 17.33 0.40
C ALA A 140 4.93 17.22 1.63
N THR A 141 3.64 16.94 1.41
CA THR A 141 2.68 16.70 2.50
C THR A 141 2.94 15.36 3.17
N VAL A 142 3.28 14.33 2.39
CA VAL A 142 3.67 13.02 2.92
C VAL A 142 4.92 13.13 3.80
N GLU A 143 5.97 13.78 3.30
CA GLU A 143 7.24 14.00 3.98
C GLU A 143 7.02 14.76 5.31
N ARG A 144 6.33 15.90 5.27
CA ARG A 144 6.05 16.72 6.47
C ARG A 144 5.27 15.93 7.52
N THR A 145 4.31 15.12 7.09
CA THR A 145 3.50 14.27 7.96
C THR A 145 4.35 13.18 8.60
N MET A 146 5.15 12.47 7.82
CA MET A 146 6.02 11.41 8.32
C MET A 146 7.06 11.96 9.29
N ARG A 147 7.69 13.10 8.97
CA ARG A 147 8.62 13.80 9.88
C ARG A 147 7.98 14.19 11.22
N LYS A 148 6.75 14.72 11.18
CA LYS A 148 5.99 15.07 12.40
C LYS A 148 5.79 13.84 13.28
N TYR A 149 5.28 12.75 12.72
CA TYR A 149 4.93 11.56 13.50
C TYR A 149 6.12 10.70 13.87
N ASP A 150 7.22 10.77 13.12
CA ASP A 150 8.50 10.20 13.49
C ASP A 150 8.98 10.71 14.86
N LYS A 151 9.06 12.03 15.01
CA LYS A 151 9.44 12.67 16.27
C LYS A 151 8.54 12.26 17.42
N ILE A 152 7.23 12.24 17.19
CA ILE A 152 6.23 11.83 18.18
C ILE A 152 6.41 10.36 18.59
N MET A 153 6.60 9.45 17.63
CA MET A 153 6.80 8.03 17.93
C MET A 153 8.10 7.78 18.69
N MET A 154 9.17 8.53 18.37
CA MET A 154 10.43 8.47 19.10
C MET A 154 10.25 8.89 20.57
N GLU A 155 9.59 10.03 20.82
CA GLU A 155 9.29 10.51 22.18
C GLU A 155 8.44 9.51 22.98
N GLN A 156 7.55 8.77 22.30
CA GLN A 156 6.69 7.75 22.89
C GLN A 156 7.33 6.36 23.00
N LYS A 157 8.59 6.19 22.58
CA LYS A 157 9.32 4.91 22.54
C LYS A 157 8.63 3.85 21.68
N GLN A 158 8.07 4.27 20.55
CA GLN A 158 7.31 3.46 19.60
C GLN A 158 8.14 3.14 18.33
N GLU A 159 9.42 2.81 18.53
CA GLU A 159 10.43 2.63 17.47
C GLU A 159 10.03 1.61 16.41
N ILE A 160 9.30 0.55 16.78
CA ILE A 160 8.85 -0.46 15.82
C ILE A 160 7.92 0.14 14.75
N TYR A 161 7.03 1.06 15.11
CA TYR A 161 6.09 1.68 14.18
C TYR A 161 6.76 2.81 13.39
N GLN A 162 7.72 3.48 14.02
CA GLN A 162 8.58 4.48 13.38
C GLN A 162 9.35 3.85 12.21
N LYS A 163 10.11 2.78 12.48
CA LYS A 163 10.92 2.06 11.48
C LYS A 163 10.08 1.45 10.35
N GLN A 164 8.82 1.09 10.62
CA GLN A 164 7.91 0.61 9.57
C GLN A 164 7.51 1.69 8.56
N ASN A 165 7.60 2.98 8.91
CA ASN A 165 7.32 4.09 7.99
C ASN A 165 8.54 4.51 7.16
N PHE A 166 9.76 4.19 7.60
CA PHE A 166 11.00 4.64 6.95
C PHE A 166 11.08 4.33 5.45
N PRO A 167 10.68 3.14 4.95
CA PRO A 167 10.75 2.88 3.52
C PRO A 167 9.90 3.84 2.69
N TYR A 168 8.72 4.22 3.17
CA TYR A 168 7.84 5.17 2.48
C TYR A 168 8.37 6.60 2.56
N TRP A 169 8.89 7.00 3.72
CA TRP A 169 9.45 8.34 3.91
C TRP A 169 10.70 8.55 3.06
N GLN A 170 11.64 7.60 3.10
CA GLN A 170 12.84 7.67 2.29
C GLN A 170 12.52 7.60 0.78
N ALA A 171 11.52 6.81 0.37
CA ALA A 171 11.06 6.84 -1.01
C ALA A 171 10.49 8.20 -1.44
N ALA A 172 9.74 8.88 -0.56
CA ALA A 172 9.27 10.25 -0.83
C ALA A 172 10.45 11.21 -0.99
N LEU A 173 11.45 11.15 -0.11
CA LEU A 173 12.67 11.98 -0.20
C LEU A 173 13.45 11.72 -1.50
N ASN A 174 13.60 10.45 -1.88
CA ASN A 174 14.25 10.06 -3.13
C ASN A 174 13.55 10.67 -4.34
N LEU A 175 12.22 10.55 -4.41
CA LEU A 175 11.41 11.09 -5.50
C LEU A 175 11.45 12.62 -5.57
N MET A 176 11.51 13.29 -4.42
CA MET A 176 11.62 14.75 -4.33
C MET A 176 13.01 15.29 -4.70
N GLY A 177 14.03 14.44 -4.78
CA GLY A 177 15.40 14.83 -5.12
C GLY A 177 16.32 15.10 -3.95
N TYR A 178 16.02 14.54 -2.78
CA TYR A 178 16.88 14.62 -1.59
C TYR A 178 17.77 13.38 -1.40
N SER A 179 17.98 12.58 -2.45
CA SER A 179 18.92 11.44 -2.46
C SER A 179 19.85 11.52 -3.67
N ASN A 180 21.06 10.98 -3.51
CA ASN A 180 22.05 10.82 -4.58
C ASN A 180 21.65 9.73 -5.58
N ASP A 181 21.11 8.62 -5.07
CA ASP A 181 20.59 7.51 -5.88
C ASP A 181 19.11 7.32 -5.53
N PRO A 182 18.18 7.68 -6.44
CA PRO A 182 16.76 7.62 -6.14
C PRO A 182 16.21 6.18 -6.10
N GLU A 183 16.96 5.18 -6.57
CA GLU A 183 16.56 3.77 -6.54
C GLU A 183 16.88 3.08 -5.21
N GLN A 184 17.84 3.60 -4.45
CA GLN A 184 18.27 3.03 -3.17
C GLN A 184 17.58 3.75 -2.01
N LEU A 185 17.04 3.00 -1.06
CA LEU A 185 16.49 3.55 0.17
C LEU A 185 17.62 3.84 1.18
N ILE A 186 18.54 4.73 0.78
CA ILE A 186 19.68 5.17 1.57
C ILE A 186 19.64 6.71 1.64
N GLY A 187 19.56 7.27 2.83
CA GLY A 187 19.51 8.73 3.02
C GLY A 187 19.34 9.14 4.47
N GLU A 188 18.74 10.32 4.68
CA GLU A 188 18.51 10.93 6.00
C GLU A 188 17.77 10.00 6.97
N VAL A 189 16.83 9.19 6.45
CA VAL A 189 15.85 8.47 7.28
C VAL A 189 16.27 7.02 7.52
N MET A 190 16.91 6.38 6.55
CA MET A 190 17.28 4.97 6.67
C MET A 190 18.45 4.57 5.78
N ASP A 191 19.09 3.47 6.18
CA ASP A 191 19.89 2.60 5.32
C ASP A 191 19.13 1.27 5.12
N GLN A 192 18.89 0.92 3.86
CA GLN A 192 18.10 -0.26 3.53
C GLN A 192 18.73 -1.58 3.94
N GLU A 193 20.06 -1.72 3.90
CA GLU A 193 20.73 -2.98 4.24
C GLU A 193 20.74 -3.15 5.75
N GLN A 194 21.01 -2.08 6.51
CA GLN A 194 20.88 -2.07 7.96
C GLN A 194 19.46 -2.45 8.42
N LEU A 195 18.43 -1.84 7.81
CA LEU A 195 17.05 -2.10 8.21
C LEU A 195 16.57 -3.50 7.77
N LEU A 196 17.07 -4.01 6.65
CA LEU A 196 16.82 -5.39 6.21
C LEU A 196 17.45 -6.41 7.16
N GLU A 197 18.71 -6.20 7.56
CA GLU A 197 19.39 -7.06 8.53
C GLU A 197 18.62 -7.12 9.86
N GLU A 198 18.20 -5.97 10.39
CA GLU A 198 17.38 -5.91 11.60
C GLU A 198 16.05 -6.66 11.42
N ALA A 199 15.36 -6.44 10.30
CA ALA A 199 14.07 -7.06 10.01
C ALA A 199 14.17 -8.58 9.89
N ILE A 200 15.19 -9.08 9.18
CA ILE A 200 15.45 -10.52 9.00
C ILE A 200 15.85 -11.15 10.33
N GLY A 201 16.81 -10.55 11.05
CA GLY A 201 17.27 -11.04 12.35
C GLY A 201 16.15 -11.11 13.39
N SER A 202 15.20 -10.18 13.31
CA SER A 202 14.02 -10.12 14.19
C SER A 202 12.79 -10.89 13.67
N ARG A 203 12.92 -11.65 12.56
CA ARG A 203 11.82 -12.38 11.90
C ARG A 203 10.61 -11.51 11.53
N ARG A 204 10.82 -10.23 11.23
CA ARG A 204 9.78 -9.25 10.88
C ARG A 204 9.44 -9.31 9.39
N ALA A 205 8.81 -10.41 8.97
CA ALA A 205 8.47 -10.68 7.57
C ALA A 205 7.84 -9.47 6.84
N ARG A 206 6.88 -8.79 7.47
CA ARG A 206 6.21 -7.61 6.88
C ARG A 206 7.17 -6.45 6.58
N SER A 207 8.14 -6.20 7.45
CA SER A 207 9.10 -5.10 7.23
C SER A 207 10.00 -5.43 6.05
N THR A 208 10.49 -6.67 5.97
CA THR A 208 11.24 -7.19 4.82
C THR A 208 10.43 -7.08 3.52
N THR A 209 9.16 -7.46 3.53
CA THR A 209 8.24 -7.32 2.38
C THR A 209 8.15 -5.88 1.90
N VAL A 210 7.92 -4.93 2.80
CA VAL A 210 7.76 -3.51 2.45
C VAL A 210 9.05 -2.94 1.86
N ILE A 211 10.21 -3.25 2.45
CA ILE A 211 11.50 -2.75 1.95
C ILE A 211 11.75 -3.25 0.52
N TYR A 212 11.61 -4.56 0.26
CA TYR A 212 11.79 -5.09 -1.09
C TYR A 212 10.73 -4.58 -2.07
N HIS A 213 9.49 -4.41 -1.63
CA HIS A 213 8.42 -3.85 -2.44
C HIS A 213 8.74 -2.42 -2.91
N ILE A 214 9.08 -1.52 -1.98
CA ILE A 214 9.42 -0.14 -2.32
C ILE A 214 10.68 -0.06 -3.19
N ARG A 215 11.71 -0.86 -2.91
CA ARG A 215 12.90 -0.97 -3.78
C ARG A 215 12.54 -1.41 -5.20
N SER A 216 11.68 -2.43 -5.33
CA SER A 216 11.23 -2.92 -6.64
C SER A 216 10.44 -1.86 -7.41
N TRP A 217 9.61 -1.09 -6.71
CA TRP A 217 8.84 0.00 -7.30
C TRP A 217 9.72 1.16 -7.74
N LEU A 218 10.65 1.63 -6.90
CA LEU A 218 11.60 2.69 -7.24
C LEU A 218 12.46 2.28 -8.45
N ALA A 219 13.05 1.09 -8.44
CA ALA A 219 13.79 0.58 -9.58
C ALA A 219 12.94 0.54 -10.86
N TYR A 220 11.68 0.13 -10.78
CA TYR A 220 10.78 0.11 -11.94
C TYR A 220 10.52 1.51 -12.50
N ILE A 221 10.13 2.48 -11.66
CA ILE A 221 9.79 3.83 -12.12
C ILE A 221 11.01 4.58 -12.66
N PHE A 222 12.22 4.27 -12.18
CA PHE A 222 13.48 4.79 -12.73
C PHE A 222 14.01 3.93 -13.92
N CYS A 223 13.17 3.03 -14.45
CA CYS A 223 13.41 2.20 -15.63
C CYS A 223 14.52 1.14 -15.50
N ASN A 224 14.93 0.78 -14.29
CA ASN A 224 15.88 -0.30 -14.00
C ASN A 224 15.15 -1.63 -13.77
N TYR A 225 14.60 -2.19 -14.85
CA TYR A 225 13.71 -3.35 -14.78
C TYR A 225 14.40 -4.61 -14.23
N GLU A 226 15.69 -4.82 -14.52
CA GLU A 226 16.44 -5.94 -13.94
C GLU A 226 16.69 -5.79 -12.44
N SER A 227 16.94 -4.58 -11.95
CA SER A 227 17.03 -4.36 -10.51
C SER A 227 15.68 -4.59 -9.84
N ALA A 228 14.60 -4.10 -10.47
CA ALA A 228 13.24 -4.30 -10.00
C ALA A 228 12.87 -5.79 -9.91
N SER A 229 13.20 -6.59 -10.94
CA SER A 229 12.94 -8.03 -10.95
C SER A 229 13.76 -8.79 -9.90
N ARG A 230 15.03 -8.43 -9.68
CA ARG A 230 15.83 -9.01 -8.59
C ARG A 230 15.23 -8.75 -7.20
N MET A 231 14.71 -7.55 -6.96
CA MET A 231 14.06 -7.23 -5.67
C MET A 231 12.74 -7.99 -5.51
N MET A 232 12.00 -8.18 -6.61
CA MET A 232 10.83 -9.05 -6.64
C MET A 232 11.18 -10.50 -6.28
N GLU A 233 12.26 -11.04 -6.85
CA GLU A 233 12.76 -12.39 -6.56
C GLU A 233 13.20 -12.55 -5.11
N LYS A 234 13.89 -11.57 -4.53
CA LYS A 234 14.29 -11.59 -3.10
C LYS A 234 13.11 -11.63 -2.13
N ARG A 235 11.92 -11.19 -2.55
CA ARG A 235 10.70 -11.30 -1.75
C ARG A 235 10.08 -12.70 -1.81
N GLN A 236 10.42 -13.53 -2.80
CA GLN A 236 9.85 -14.87 -2.94
C GLN A 236 10.08 -15.71 -1.68
N GLY A 237 9.05 -16.47 -1.28
CA GLY A 237 9.08 -17.28 -0.06
C GLY A 237 8.63 -16.56 1.22
N ILE A 238 8.43 -15.23 1.19
CA ILE A 238 7.82 -14.51 2.31
C ILE A 238 6.29 -14.69 2.26
N ILE A 239 5.72 -15.26 3.33
CA ILE A 239 4.27 -15.48 3.45
C ILE A 239 3.53 -14.13 3.54
N LEU A 240 2.61 -13.89 2.61
CA LEU A 240 1.84 -12.64 2.53
C LEU A 240 0.41 -12.73 3.11
N THR A 241 -0.02 -13.89 3.61
CA THR A 241 -1.42 -14.21 3.98
C THR A 241 -2.04 -13.36 5.10
N SER A 242 -1.28 -12.45 5.72
CA SER A 242 -1.77 -11.47 6.70
C SER A 242 -1.41 -10.02 6.34
N SER A 243 -1.14 -9.76 5.06
CA SER A 243 -0.85 -8.43 4.56
C SER A 243 -2.15 -7.65 4.35
N PRO A 244 -2.17 -6.34 4.66
CA PRO A 244 -3.31 -5.51 4.36
C PRO A 244 -3.61 -5.46 2.84
N PRO A 245 -4.88 -5.27 2.45
CA PRO A 245 -5.30 -5.26 1.04
C PRO A 245 -4.58 -4.24 0.18
N PHE A 246 -4.33 -3.04 0.72
CA PHE A 246 -3.63 -1.99 -0.01
C PHE A 246 -2.20 -2.41 -0.40
N LEU A 247 -1.51 -3.14 0.50
CA LEU A 247 -0.15 -3.61 0.28
C LEU A 247 -0.14 -4.70 -0.78
N LEU A 248 -1.06 -5.66 -0.70
CA LEU A 248 -1.22 -6.72 -1.69
C LEU A 248 -1.52 -6.16 -3.09
N CYS A 249 -2.49 -5.23 -3.17
CA CYS A 249 -2.80 -4.55 -4.43
C CYS A 249 -1.57 -3.82 -5.00
N SER A 250 -0.83 -3.11 -4.15
CA SER A 250 0.39 -2.42 -4.58
C SER A 250 1.47 -3.40 -5.04
N ILE A 251 1.66 -4.53 -4.35
CA ILE A 251 2.64 -5.57 -4.72
C ILE A 251 2.28 -6.16 -6.09
N PHE A 252 1.06 -6.65 -6.28
CA PHE A 252 0.65 -7.25 -7.55
C PHE A 252 0.72 -6.26 -8.71
N PHE A 253 0.44 -4.98 -8.46
CA PHE A 253 0.57 -3.94 -9.47
C PHE A 253 2.02 -3.77 -9.93
N VAL A 254 2.95 -3.64 -8.98
CA VAL A 254 4.37 -3.47 -9.28
C VAL A 254 4.96 -4.74 -9.90
N GLU A 255 4.60 -5.92 -9.39
CA GLU A 255 4.99 -7.21 -9.98
C GLU A 255 4.51 -7.35 -11.43
N GLY A 256 3.26 -7.00 -11.71
CA GLY A 256 2.71 -7.05 -13.07
C GLY A 256 3.45 -6.12 -14.03
N LEU A 257 3.71 -4.89 -13.60
CA LEU A 257 4.47 -3.91 -14.36
C LEU A 257 5.90 -4.39 -14.67
N ILE A 258 6.62 -4.88 -13.66
CA ILE A 258 7.96 -5.46 -13.81
C ILE A 258 7.91 -6.65 -14.77
N SER A 259 6.92 -7.52 -14.62
CA SER A 259 6.76 -8.71 -15.45
C SER A 259 6.57 -8.36 -16.92
N PHE A 260 5.67 -7.42 -17.26
CA PHE A 260 5.49 -7.02 -18.65
C PHE A 260 6.72 -6.30 -19.23
N ALA A 261 7.41 -5.47 -18.43
CA ALA A 261 8.66 -4.84 -18.86
C ALA A 261 9.79 -5.87 -19.12
N MET A 262 9.92 -6.88 -18.26
CA MET A 262 10.88 -7.96 -18.44
C MET A 262 10.52 -8.86 -19.63
N ALA A 263 9.23 -9.13 -19.86
CA ALA A 263 8.77 -9.87 -21.03
C ALA A 263 9.13 -9.17 -22.33
N HIS A 264 8.94 -7.83 -22.42
CA HIS A 264 9.40 -7.05 -23.56
C HIS A 264 10.92 -7.12 -23.78
N LYS A 265 11.69 -7.28 -22.70
CA LYS A 265 13.15 -7.25 -22.73
C LYS A 265 13.78 -8.60 -23.08
N THR A 266 13.25 -9.70 -22.54
CA THR A 266 13.87 -11.03 -22.66
C THR A 266 13.10 -12.01 -23.53
N ASP A 267 11.85 -11.68 -23.89
CA ASP A 267 10.92 -12.56 -24.61
C ASP A 267 10.64 -13.91 -23.89
N GLU A 268 10.94 -14.00 -22.59
CA GLU A 268 10.68 -15.20 -21.81
C GLU A 268 9.20 -15.30 -21.42
N THR A 269 8.58 -16.43 -21.77
CA THR A 269 7.15 -16.71 -21.50
C THR A 269 6.78 -16.68 -20.02
N LYS A 270 7.74 -16.97 -19.12
CA LYS A 270 7.54 -16.92 -17.66
C LYS A 270 7.06 -15.54 -17.19
N TRP A 271 7.60 -14.47 -17.77
CA TRP A 271 7.26 -13.10 -17.39
C TRP A 271 5.86 -12.74 -17.84
N ARG A 272 5.46 -13.15 -19.05
CA ARG A 272 4.09 -12.97 -19.53
C ARG A 272 3.08 -13.68 -18.64
N ALA A 273 3.36 -14.94 -18.27
CA ALA A 273 2.49 -15.71 -17.38
C ALA A 273 2.35 -15.05 -16.00
N LEU A 274 3.46 -14.54 -15.44
CA LEU A 274 3.43 -13.84 -14.16
C LEU A 274 2.62 -12.54 -14.24
N GLY A 275 2.81 -11.73 -15.28
CA GLY A 275 2.04 -10.50 -15.49
C GLY A 275 0.53 -10.74 -15.62
N LEU A 276 0.12 -11.79 -16.33
CA LEU A 276 -1.28 -12.19 -16.44
C LEU A 276 -1.87 -12.61 -15.08
N LYS A 277 -1.10 -13.37 -14.29
CA LYS A 277 -1.51 -13.73 -12.92
C LYS A 277 -1.71 -12.48 -12.04
N CYS A 278 -0.84 -11.48 -12.16
CA CYS A 278 -1.01 -10.21 -11.42
C CYS A 278 -2.30 -9.47 -11.83
N ILE A 279 -2.70 -9.52 -13.11
CA ILE A 279 -3.99 -8.98 -13.57
C ILE A 279 -5.15 -9.71 -12.88
N GLU A 280 -5.12 -11.05 -12.83
CA GLU A 280 -6.15 -11.84 -12.17
C GLU A 280 -6.26 -11.52 -10.68
N GLU A 281 -5.13 -11.37 -9.98
CA GLU A 281 -5.15 -11.00 -8.56
C GLU A 281 -5.73 -9.60 -8.36
N ILE A 282 -5.29 -8.59 -9.12
CA ILE A 282 -5.81 -7.22 -8.98
C ILE A 282 -7.29 -7.12 -9.34
N ASP A 283 -7.77 -7.89 -10.33
CA ASP A 283 -9.19 -7.92 -10.71
C ASP A 283 -10.09 -8.28 -9.52
N LYS A 284 -9.65 -9.19 -8.65
CA LYS A 284 -10.37 -9.52 -7.40
C LYS A 284 -10.53 -8.30 -6.50
N TYR A 285 -9.48 -7.47 -6.35
CA TYR A 285 -9.56 -6.24 -5.54
C TYR A 285 -10.38 -5.15 -6.24
N ALA A 286 -10.25 -5.01 -7.56
CA ALA A 286 -10.96 -3.99 -8.34
C ALA A 286 -12.47 -4.20 -8.38
N LYS A 287 -12.97 -5.45 -8.26
CA LYS A 287 -14.40 -5.76 -8.13
C LYS A 287 -15.03 -5.16 -6.87
N HIS A 288 -14.30 -5.14 -5.77
CA HIS A 288 -14.80 -4.62 -4.49
C HIS A 288 -14.42 -3.14 -4.30
N SER A 289 -13.20 -2.76 -4.69
CA SER A 289 -12.64 -1.43 -4.49
C SER A 289 -12.21 -0.77 -5.81
N PRO A 290 -13.14 -0.50 -6.74
CA PRO A 290 -12.81 0.13 -8.02
C PRO A 290 -12.12 1.47 -7.84
N SER A 291 -12.49 2.24 -6.81
CA SER A 291 -11.89 3.53 -6.50
C SER A 291 -10.41 3.46 -6.13
N ASN A 292 -9.88 2.31 -5.70
CA ASN A 292 -8.46 2.17 -5.33
C ASN A 292 -7.64 1.39 -6.37
N CYS A 293 -8.27 0.48 -7.11
CA CYS A 293 -7.57 -0.56 -7.88
C CYS A 293 -7.84 -0.51 -9.39
N LYS A 294 -8.92 0.15 -9.85
CA LYS A 294 -9.35 0.10 -11.26
C LYS A 294 -8.30 0.66 -12.22
N GLN A 295 -7.69 1.79 -11.87
CA GLN A 295 -6.63 2.43 -12.65
C GLN A 295 -5.40 1.52 -12.80
N LYS A 296 -5.04 0.80 -11.73
CA LYS A 296 -3.93 -0.17 -11.72
C LYS A 296 -4.22 -1.37 -12.62
N LEU A 297 -5.44 -1.91 -12.53
CA LEU A 297 -5.90 -3.00 -13.39
C LEU A 297 -5.87 -2.60 -14.87
N LEU A 298 -6.42 -1.42 -15.19
CA LEU A 298 -6.47 -0.92 -16.57
C LEU A 298 -5.07 -0.70 -17.14
N LEU A 299 -4.15 -0.18 -16.33
CA LEU A 299 -2.76 0.00 -16.74
C LEU A 299 -2.07 -1.35 -17.01
N LEU A 300 -2.23 -2.36 -16.15
CA LEU A 300 -1.68 -3.69 -16.44
C LEU A 300 -2.30 -4.34 -17.68
N GLN A 301 -3.61 -4.17 -17.89
CA GLN A 301 -4.26 -4.62 -19.12
C GLN A 301 -3.73 -3.90 -20.36
N ALA A 302 -3.38 -2.62 -20.25
CA ALA A 302 -2.74 -1.86 -21.32
C ALA A 302 -1.34 -2.43 -21.64
N GLU A 303 -0.52 -2.70 -20.63
CA GLU A 303 0.80 -3.33 -20.80
C GLU A 303 0.70 -4.72 -21.42
N SER A 304 -0.28 -5.53 -21.01
CA SER A 304 -0.51 -6.85 -21.61
C SER A 304 -0.90 -6.76 -23.08
N ALA A 305 -1.78 -5.82 -23.46
CA ALA A 305 -2.17 -5.59 -24.84
C ALA A 305 -0.99 -5.03 -25.66
N PHE A 306 -0.18 -4.17 -25.06
CA PHE A 306 1.03 -3.63 -25.69
C PHE A 306 2.04 -4.74 -25.99
N LEU A 307 2.29 -5.63 -25.04
CA LEU A 307 3.14 -6.82 -25.24
C LEU A 307 2.60 -7.76 -26.32
N ALA A 308 1.28 -7.83 -26.50
CA ALA A 308 0.64 -8.62 -27.55
C ALA A 308 0.65 -7.95 -28.94
N GLY A 309 1.14 -6.71 -29.07
CA GLY A 309 1.05 -5.94 -30.32
C GLY A 309 -0.35 -5.38 -30.61
N GLU A 310 -1.28 -5.45 -29.66
CA GLU A 310 -2.65 -4.96 -29.78
C GLU A 310 -2.72 -3.45 -29.49
N TYR A 311 -2.00 -2.68 -30.30
CA TYR A 311 -1.73 -1.27 -30.12
C TYR A 311 -2.94 -0.36 -29.87
N VAL A 312 -4.03 -0.55 -30.62
CA VAL A 312 -5.27 0.23 -30.46
C VAL A 312 -5.95 -0.09 -29.14
N THR A 313 -6.01 -1.38 -28.77
CA THR A 313 -6.57 -1.84 -27.50
C THR A 313 -5.75 -1.28 -26.33
N ALA A 314 -4.42 -1.36 -26.42
CA ALA A 314 -3.50 -0.84 -25.41
C ALA A 314 -3.67 0.67 -25.22
N ALA A 315 -3.70 1.46 -26.30
CA ALA A 315 -3.91 2.90 -26.23
C ALA A 315 -5.22 3.27 -25.51
N LYS A 316 -6.33 2.60 -25.85
CA LYS A 316 -7.63 2.81 -25.18
C LYS A 316 -7.59 2.42 -23.70
N LYS A 317 -6.86 1.37 -23.34
CA LYS A 317 -6.70 0.95 -21.94
C LYS A 317 -5.84 1.94 -21.14
N TYR A 318 -4.79 2.51 -21.75
CA TYR A 318 -4.04 3.61 -21.14
C TYR A 318 -4.92 4.82 -20.89
N ASP A 319 -5.74 5.24 -21.86
CA ASP A 319 -6.67 6.36 -21.69
C ASP A 319 -7.65 6.12 -20.54
N ASN A 320 -8.26 4.94 -20.48
CA ASN A 320 -9.15 4.59 -19.36
C ASN A 320 -8.40 4.58 -18.02
N ALA A 321 -7.13 4.17 -17.97
CA ALA A 321 -6.31 4.17 -16.76
C ALA A 321 -6.02 5.61 -16.30
N ILE A 322 -5.69 6.51 -17.24
CA ILE A 322 -5.48 7.94 -17.00
C ILE A 322 -6.75 8.58 -16.44
N ASP A 323 -7.90 8.35 -17.08
CA ASP A 323 -9.19 8.90 -16.64
C ASP A 323 -9.53 8.40 -15.23
N SER A 324 -9.41 7.09 -14.99
CA SER A 324 -9.69 6.49 -13.69
C SER A 324 -8.75 7.00 -12.59
N ALA A 325 -7.46 7.21 -12.90
CA ALA A 325 -6.49 7.77 -11.95
C ALA A 325 -6.80 9.24 -11.64
N THR A 326 -7.21 10.00 -12.66
CA THR A 326 -7.60 11.42 -12.52
C THR A 326 -8.84 11.57 -11.66
N GLU A 327 -9.89 10.79 -11.93
CA GLU A 327 -11.17 10.80 -11.20
C GLU A 327 -10.97 10.51 -9.71
N ASN A 328 -10.07 9.57 -9.37
CA ASN A 328 -9.83 9.16 -7.99
C ASN A 328 -8.63 9.87 -7.32
N GLY A 329 -7.93 10.76 -8.04
CA GLY A 329 -6.83 11.55 -7.48
C GLY A 329 -5.50 10.80 -7.27
N PHE A 330 -5.25 9.72 -8.01
CA PHE A 330 -3.96 9.02 -8.03
C PHE A 330 -2.99 9.67 -9.02
N THR A 331 -2.48 10.84 -8.68
CA THR A 331 -1.58 11.64 -9.55
C THR A 331 -0.35 10.85 -10.03
N GLN A 332 0.20 9.99 -9.17
CA GLN A 332 1.32 9.10 -9.49
C GLN A 332 0.97 8.02 -10.52
N ASP A 333 -0.23 7.45 -10.45
CA ASP A 333 -0.68 6.43 -11.40
C ASP A 333 -1.03 7.10 -12.74
N GLN A 334 -1.59 8.32 -12.71
CA GLN A 334 -1.83 9.14 -13.89
C GLN A 334 -0.53 9.46 -14.63
N ALA A 335 0.49 9.93 -13.91
CA ALA A 335 1.81 10.23 -14.47
C ALA A 335 2.44 9.00 -15.14
N LEU A 336 2.42 7.87 -14.44
CA LEU A 336 2.94 6.61 -14.97
C LEU A 336 2.17 6.17 -16.22
N ALA A 337 0.82 6.22 -16.21
CA ALA A 337 0.03 5.81 -17.36
C ALA A 337 0.29 6.68 -18.61
N PHE A 338 0.47 7.99 -18.45
CA PHE A 338 0.90 8.87 -19.53
C PHE A 338 2.29 8.49 -20.06
N GLU A 339 3.26 8.26 -19.16
CA GLU A 339 4.62 7.84 -19.55
C GLU A 339 4.59 6.54 -20.37
N ARG A 340 3.86 5.53 -19.90
CA ARG A 340 3.72 4.24 -20.58
C ARG A 340 3.01 4.36 -21.93
N LYS A 341 1.96 5.19 -22.02
CA LYS A 341 1.29 5.50 -23.30
C LYS A 341 2.24 6.19 -24.28
N GLY A 342 3.07 7.13 -23.81
CA GLY A 342 4.08 7.80 -24.63
C GLY A 342 5.09 6.80 -25.22
N ILE A 343 5.57 5.84 -24.41
CA ILE A 343 6.46 4.77 -24.87
C ILE A 343 5.77 3.92 -25.97
N LEU A 344 4.50 3.55 -25.78
CA LEU A 344 3.74 2.81 -26.80
C LEU A 344 3.64 3.60 -28.11
N LEU A 345 3.34 4.89 -28.05
CA LEU A 345 3.17 5.73 -29.24
C LEU A 345 4.48 5.95 -29.99
N SER A 346 5.59 6.14 -29.27
CA SER A 346 6.91 6.24 -29.89
C SER A 346 7.33 4.92 -30.55
N ASN A 347 7.02 3.76 -29.93
CA ASN A 347 7.24 2.45 -30.56
C ASN A 347 6.41 2.24 -31.84
N GLN A 348 5.33 2.99 -32.04
CA GLN A 348 4.55 3.01 -33.29
C GLN A 348 5.03 4.06 -34.30
N GLY A 349 6.07 4.84 -33.96
CA GLY A 349 6.55 5.95 -34.78
C GLY A 349 5.66 7.20 -34.73
N ASN A 350 4.76 7.31 -33.73
CA ASN A 350 3.91 8.49 -33.55
C ASN A 350 4.50 9.45 -32.50
N ASP A 351 5.68 9.98 -32.80
CA ASP A 351 6.48 10.78 -31.87
C ASP A 351 5.78 12.09 -31.44
N SER A 352 4.95 12.67 -32.30
CA SER A 352 4.18 13.88 -31.96
C SER A 352 3.20 13.65 -30.81
N MET A 353 2.43 12.55 -30.85
CA MET A 353 1.52 12.21 -29.76
C MET A 353 2.28 11.64 -28.55
N ALA A 354 3.42 10.99 -28.77
CA ALA A 354 4.29 10.53 -27.68
C ALA A 354 4.83 11.71 -26.86
N SER A 355 5.33 12.76 -27.52
CA SER A 355 5.80 14.00 -26.86
C SER A 355 4.71 14.63 -25.99
N VAL A 356 3.48 14.72 -26.49
CA VAL A 356 2.33 15.20 -25.68
C VAL A 356 2.13 14.33 -24.43
N CYS A 357 2.19 13.00 -24.56
CA CYS A 357 2.05 12.11 -23.40
C CYS A 357 3.19 12.28 -22.40
N PHE A 358 4.44 12.43 -22.86
CA PHE A 358 5.58 12.65 -21.97
C PHE A 358 5.51 14.00 -21.25
N ALA A 359 5.06 15.06 -21.92
CA ALA A 359 4.81 16.36 -21.29
C ALA A 359 3.73 16.27 -20.20
N GLN A 360 2.64 15.53 -20.45
CA GLN A 360 1.60 15.28 -19.44
C GLN A 360 2.13 14.45 -18.27
N ALA A 361 2.93 13.42 -18.53
CA ALA A 361 3.57 12.61 -17.50
C ALA A 361 4.48 13.47 -16.62
N HIS A 362 5.34 14.29 -17.22
CA HIS A 362 6.22 15.22 -16.51
C HIS A 362 5.43 16.17 -15.61
N ASN A 363 4.39 16.83 -16.13
CA ASN A 363 3.57 17.75 -15.37
C ASN A 363 2.86 17.06 -14.21
N ALA A 364 2.36 15.82 -14.40
CA ALA A 364 1.76 15.04 -13.34
C ALA A 364 2.79 14.62 -12.27
N TYR A 365 4.02 14.21 -12.65
CA TYR A 365 5.09 13.95 -11.70
C TYR A 365 5.49 15.20 -10.90
N LEU A 366 5.59 16.37 -11.54
CA LEU A 366 5.83 17.64 -10.85
C LEU A 366 4.70 17.98 -9.88
N LYS A 367 3.43 17.84 -10.30
CA LYS A 367 2.26 18.07 -9.43
C LYS A 367 2.27 17.14 -8.21
N TRP A 368 2.69 15.89 -8.39
CA TRP A 368 2.83 14.95 -7.28
C TRP A 368 4.04 15.27 -6.37
N GLY A 369 5.01 16.05 -6.86
CA GLY A 369 6.25 16.41 -6.16
C GLY A 369 7.43 15.47 -6.44
N ALA A 370 7.29 14.55 -7.40
CA ALA A 370 8.33 13.59 -7.79
C ALA A 370 9.32 14.20 -8.78
N LYS A 371 10.03 15.26 -8.35
CA LYS A 371 10.95 16.04 -9.20
C LYS A 371 12.00 15.18 -9.90
N GLN A 372 12.68 14.27 -9.18
CA GLN A 372 13.71 13.39 -9.77
C GLN A 372 13.15 12.56 -10.94
N LYS A 373 11.92 12.07 -10.78
CA LYS A 373 11.27 11.28 -11.84
C LYS A 373 10.82 12.17 -13.00
N ALA A 374 10.33 13.39 -12.72
CA ALA A 374 10.01 14.36 -13.77
C ALA A 374 11.25 14.71 -14.60
N ASP A 375 12.36 15.07 -13.94
CA ASP A 375 13.63 15.39 -14.60
C ASP A 375 14.11 14.22 -15.48
N LEU A 376 14.00 12.97 -15.01
CA LEU A 376 14.31 11.78 -15.81
C LEU A 376 13.46 11.68 -17.08
N VAL A 377 12.14 11.94 -16.99
CA VAL A 377 11.24 11.89 -18.16
C VAL A 377 11.65 12.96 -19.18
N GLN A 378 11.96 14.18 -18.74
CA GLN A 378 12.43 15.26 -19.62
C GLN A 378 13.76 14.92 -20.30
N ILE A 379 14.74 14.39 -19.55
CA ILE A 379 16.06 14.03 -20.08
C ILE A 379 15.96 12.86 -21.06
N LYS A 380 15.18 11.83 -20.71
CA LYS A 380 15.14 10.57 -21.46
C LYS A 380 14.34 10.67 -22.75
N PHE A 381 13.25 11.45 -22.75
CA PHE A 381 12.32 11.49 -23.88
C PHE A 381 12.35 12.80 -24.66
N GLY A 382 12.99 13.85 -24.13
CA GLY A 382 13.30 15.08 -24.88
C GLY A 382 12.11 15.67 -25.63
N TYR A 383 10.95 15.70 -24.97
CA TYR A 383 9.66 15.99 -25.60
C TYR A 383 9.43 17.47 -25.90
#